data_AF-A0A259IHK8-F1
#
_entry.id   AF-A0A259IHK8-F1
#
_cell.length_a   1.000
_cell.length_b   1.000
_cell.length_c   1.000
_cell.angle_alpha   90.00
_cell.angle_beta   90.00
_cell.angle_gamma   90.00
#
_symmetry.space_group_name_H-M   'P 1'
#
loop_
_entity.id
_entity.type
_entity.pdbx_description
1 polymer ?
#
loop_
_entity_poly.entity_id
_entity_poly.type
_entity_poly.pdbx_seq_one_letter_code
_entity_poly.pdbx_strand_id
1 'polypeptide(L)'
;MNGARGVISKTEPTSNLLKAIEKIHEGELWLNRNATSRILLQISQANLPKELTSEQMKLASLTPKEDKVTRAIQLHSEKTLKQVADSLHISEHTLRNHLASIYDKLGVRNRMELYVFCGKFQKTEDADNHPKRRSTD
;
A
#
# COMPACT_ATOMS: atom_id res chain seq x y z
N MET A 1 -8.31 -4.92 -13.55
CA MET A 1 -7.75 -6.05 -14.33
C MET A 1 -7.48 -5.54 -15.74
N ASN A 2 -6.21 -5.48 -16.16
CA ASN A 2 -5.88 -5.05 -17.52
C ASN A 2 -5.79 -6.32 -18.38
N GLY A 3 -6.81 -6.56 -19.21
CA GLY A 3 -6.97 -7.75 -20.05
C GLY A 3 -6.22 -7.72 -21.40
N ALA A 4 -5.26 -6.81 -21.57
CA ALA A 4 -4.49 -6.72 -22.81
C ALA A 4 -3.45 -7.84 -22.89
N ARG A 5 -3.50 -8.64 -23.96
CA ARG A 5 -2.62 -9.80 -24.20
C ARG A 5 -1.60 -9.57 -25.33
N GLY A 6 -1.67 -8.42 -26.01
CA GLY A 6 -0.65 -8.04 -26.98
C GLY A 6 -0.64 -6.56 -27.35
N VAL A 7 0.47 -6.11 -27.91
CA VAL A 7 0.73 -4.76 -28.41
C VAL A 7 1.40 -4.86 -29.77
N ILE A 8 0.82 -4.22 -30.78
CA ILE A 8 1.37 -4.16 -32.14
C ILE A 8 1.50 -2.69 -32.58
N SER A 9 2.61 -2.35 -33.25
CA SER A 9 2.77 -1.01 -33.81
C SER A 9 1.91 -0.84 -35.07
N LYS A 10 1.39 0.36 -35.31
CA LYS A 10 0.71 0.71 -36.57
C LYS A 10 1.63 0.63 -37.80
N THR A 11 2.94 0.61 -37.57
CA THR A 11 3.97 0.52 -38.61
C THR A 11 4.40 -0.91 -38.91
N GLU A 12 3.89 -1.91 -38.19
CA GLU A 12 4.22 -3.31 -38.43
C GLU A 12 3.47 -3.88 -39.65
N PRO A 13 4.05 -4.86 -40.35
CA PRO A 13 3.37 -5.54 -41.46
C PRO A 13 2.06 -6.18 -41.02
N THR A 14 1.05 -6.19 -41.89
CA THR A 14 -0.26 -6.82 -41.62
C THR A 14 -0.14 -8.32 -41.31
N SER A 15 0.87 -9.01 -41.84
CA SER A 15 1.15 -10.40 -41.52
C SER A 15 1.51 -10.63 -40.04
N ASN A 16 2.09 -9.63 -39.36
CA ASN A 16 2.35 -9.70 -37.92
C ASN A 16 1.06 -9.59 -37.10
N LEU A 17 0.06 -8.86 -37.60
CA LEU A 17 -1.24 -8.76 -36.94
C LEU A 17 -1.96 -10.11 -36.92
N LEU A 18 -1.99 -10.80 -38.07
CA LEU A 18 -2.58 -12.14 -38.18
C LEU A 18 -1.89 -13.12 -37.23
N LYS A 19 -0.55 -13.16 -37.26
CA LYS A 19 0.23 -14.01 -36.35
C LYS A 19 0.00 -13.67 -34.87
N ALA A 20 -0.09 -12.38 -34.54
CA ALA A 20 -0.35 -11.96 -33.16
C ALA A 20 -1.71 -12.48 -32.67
N ILE A 21 -2.75 -12.44 -33.51
CA ILE A 21 -4.08 -12.96 -33.17
C ILE A 21 -4.01 -14.47 -32.92
N GLU A 22 -3.39 -15.22 -33.83
CA GLU A 22 -3.22 -16.68 -33.68
C GLU A 22 -2.49 -17.03 -32.39
N LYS A 23 -1.36 -16.37 -32.11
CA LYS A 23 -0.57 -16.60 -30.91
C LYS A 23 -1.27 -16.22 -29.61
N ILE A 24 -1.98 -15.10 -29.59
CA ILE A 24 -2.76 -14.69 -28.42
C ILE A 24 -3.90 -15.68 -28.15
N HIS A 25 -4.53 -16.20 -29.21
CA HIS A 25 -5.55 -17.24 -29.11
C HIS A 25 -4.99 -18.56 -28.56
N GLU A 26 -3.76 -18.92 -28.91
CA GLU A 26 -3.02 -20.05 -28.33
C GLU A 26 -2.59 -19.84 -26.86
N GLY A 27 -2.80 -18.65 -26.32
CA GLY A 27 -2.48 -18.32 -24.92
C GLY A 27 -1.17 -17.56 -24.74
N GLU A 28 -0.45 -17.26 -25.82
CA GLU A 28 0.81 -16.53 -25.77
C GLU A 28 0.60 -15.02 -25.58
N LEU A 29 1.67 -14.32 -25.21
CA LEU A 29 1.72 -12.85 -25.16
C LEU A 29 2.43 -12.32 -26.40
N TRP A 30 1.85 -11.32 -27.06
CA TRP A 30 2.48 -10.65 -28.20
C TRP A 30 3.01 -9.28 -27.80
N LEU A 31 4.31 -9.17 -27.51
CA LEU A 31 4.92 -7.93 -27.04
C LEU A 31 6.09 -7.53 -27.92
N ASN A 32 6.14 -6.26 -28.31
CA ASN A 32 7.31 -5.72 -28.99
C ASN A 32 8.50 -5.58 -28.03
N ARG A 33 9.71 -5.47 -28.59
CA ARG A 33 10.96 -5.44 -27.81
C ARG A 33 10.97 -4.32 -26.76
N ASN A 34 10.39 -3.16 -27.05
CA ASN A 34 10.32 -2.04 -26.12
C ASN A 34 9.41 -2.36 -24.92
N ALA A 35 8.20 -2.89 -25.17
CA ALA A 35 7.28 -3.32 -24.12
C ALA A 35 7.89 -4.43 -23.27
N THR A 36 8.53 -5.43 -23.89
CA THR A 36 9.22 -6.52 -23.20
C THR A 36 10.36 -5.98 -22.32
N SER A 37 11.21 -5.08 -22.84
CA SER A 37 12.29 -4.46 -22.04
C SER A 37 11.76 -3.69 -20.84
N ARG A 38 10.69 -2.91 -21.00
CA ARG A 38 10.06 -2.18 -19.88
C ARG A 38 9.51 -3.12 -18.82
N ILE A 39 8.82 -4.18 -19.24
CA ILE A 39 8.27 -5.19 -18.32
C ILE A 39 9.41 -5.90 -17.59
N LEU A 40 10.46 -6.32 -18.29
CA LEU A 40 11.62 -6.98 -17.68
C LEU A 40 12.33 -6.07 -16.66
N LEU A 41 12.50 -4.78 -16.97
CA LEU A 41 13.06 -3.80 -16.03
C LEU A 41 12.18 -3.59 -14.80
N GLN A 42 10.86 -3.59 -14.98
CA GLN A 42 9.93 -3.44 -13.86
C GLN A 42 9.90 -4.69 -12.98
N ILE A 43 9.95 -5.89 -13.57
CA ILE A 43 10.07 -7.16 -12.85
C ILE A 43 11.40 -7.22 -12.10
N SER A 44 12.51 -6.83 -12.74
CA SER A 44 13.81 -6.83 -12.08
C SER A 44 13.83 -5.88 -10.89
N GLN A 45 13.27 -4.67 -11.02
CA GLN A 45 13.15 -3.71 -9.92
C GLN A 45 12.19 -4.17 -8.80
N ALA A 46 11.14 -4.92 -9.15
CA ALA A 46 10.21 -5.48 -8.17
C ALA A 46 10.82 -6.64 -7.36
N ASN A 47 11.80 -7.35 -7.93
CA ASN A 47 12.48 -8.50 -7.32
C ASN A 47 13.76 -8.11 -6.55
N LEU A 48 14.22 -6.87 -6.62
CA LEU A 48 15.21 -6.40 -5.66
C LEU A 48 14.57 -6.41 -4.27
N PRO A 49 15.29 -6.85 -3.21
CA PRO A 49 14.87 -6.59 -1.86
C PRO A 49 14.64 -5.09 -1.75
N LYS A 50 13.38 -4.66 -1.65
CA LYS A 50 13.11 -3.26 -1.34
C LYS A 50 13.68 -3.05 0.05
N GLU A 51 14.82 -2.35 0.11
CA GLU A 51 15.28 -1.80 1.37
C GLU A 51 14.09 -1.06 1.98
N LEU A 52 13.75 -1.45 3.21
CA LEU A 52 12.69 -0.78 3.93
C LEU A 52 13.08 0.69 4.02
N THR A 53 12.19 1.57 3.61
CA THR A 53 12.34 3.01 3.92
C THR A 53 12.50 3.19 5.43
N SER A 54 13.11 4.29 5.87
CA SER A 54 13.27 4.59 7.30
C SER A 54 11.93 4.50 8.04
N GLU A 55 10.85 4.96 7.41
CA GLU A 55 9.49 4.92 7.93
C GLU A 55 8.94 3.50 8.04
N GLN A 56 9.23 2.63 7.07
CA GLN A 56 8.86 1.22 7.14
C GLN A 56 9.64 0.46 8.21
N MET A 57 10.92 0.79 8.42
CA MET A 57 11.70 0.24 9.54
C MET A 57 11.12 0.67 10.89
N LYS A 58 10.71 1.93 11.04
CA LYS A 58 10.03 2.42 12.24
C LYS A 58 8.72 1.68 12.50
N LEU A 59 7.90 1.46 11.48
CA LEU A 59 6.70 0.63 11.61
C LEU A 59 7.02 -0.81 12.02
N ALA A 60 8.07 -1.41 11.45
CA ALA A 60 8.50 -2.77 11.79
C ALA A 60 9.04 -2.89 13.23
N SER A 61 9.43 -1.78 13.86
CA SER A 61 9.88 -1.74 15.27
C SER A 61 8.74 -1.75 16.29
N LEU A 62 7.49 -1.58 15.84
CA LEU A 62 6.32 -1.65 16.70
C LEU A 62 6.09 -3.10 17.15
N THR A 63 5.77 -3.27 18.43
CA THR A 63 5.32 -4.55 18.96
C THR A 63 3.93 -4.89 18.41
N PRO A 64 3.51 -6.17 18.44
CA PRO A 64 2.17 -6.56 17.98
C PRO A 64 1.03 -5.82 18.70
N LYS A 65 1.23 -5.42 19.96
CA LYS A 65 0.23 -4.62 20.71
C LYS A 65 0.18 -3.17 20.21
N GLU A 66 1.33 -2.57 19.92
CA GLU A 66 1.41 -1.22 19.39
C GLU A 66 0.85 -1.14 17.96
N ASP A 67 1.11 -2.13 17.10
CA ASP A 67 0.52 -2.19 15.76
C ASP A 67 -1.02 -2.29 15.81
N LYS A 68 -1.57 -3.05 16.77
CA LYS A 68 -3.03 -3.06 17.00
C LYS A 68 -3.57 -1.67 17.38
N VAL A 69 -2.84 -0.92 18.22
CA VAL A 69 -3.22 0.44 18.60
C VAL A 69 -3.17 1.39 17.40
N THR A 70 -2.12 1.35 16.58
CA THR A 70 -2.03 2.21 15.39
C THR A 70 -3.16 1.93 14.39
N ARG A 71 -3.50 0.65 14.17
CA ARG A 71 -4.66 0.24 13.36
C ARG A 71 -5.97 0.73 13.95
N ALA A 72 -6.19 0.62 15.25
CA ALA A 72 -7.40 1.11 15.90
C ALA A 72 -7.55 2.63 15.76
N ILE A 73 -6.45 3.39 15.86
CA ILE A 73 -6.45 4.84 15.63
C ILE A 73 -6.80 5.19 14.17
N GLN A 74 -6.31 4.40 13.20
CA GLN A 74 -6.68 4.52 11.78
C GLN A 74 -8.16 4.23 11.53
N LEU A 75 -8.68 3.12 12.08
CA LEU A 75 -10.06 2.66 11.91
C LEU A 75 -11.09 3.56 12.61
N HIS A 76 -10.69 4.28 13.65
CA HIS A 76 -11.58 5.07 14.51
C HIS A 76 -11.08 6.51 14.67
N SER A 77 -10.68 7.13 13.57
CA SER A 77 -10.12 8.48 13.52
C SER A 77 -11.01 9.54 14.18
N GLU A 78 -12.33 9.35 14.13
CA GLU A 78 -13.38 10.22 14.64
C GLU A 78 -13.73 10.00 16.11
N LYS A 79 -13.35 8.84 16.68
CA LYS A 79 -13.71 8.48 18.07
C LYS A 79 -12.77 9.12 19.09
N THR A 80 -13.23 9.27 20.31
CA THR A 80 -12.40 9.68 21.45
C THR A 80 -11.41 8.58 21.87
N LEU A 81 -10.32 8.93 22.58
CA LEU A 81 -9.38 7.93 23.09
C LEU A 81 -10.05 6.91 24.01
N LYS A 82 -11.03 7.34 24.81
CA LYS A 82 -11.84 6.43 25.65
C LYS A 82 -12.55 5.37 24.81
N GLN A 83 -13.26 5.78 23.77
CA GLN A 83 -13.97 4.86 22.87
C GLN A 83 -13.03 3.93 22.10
N VAL A 84 -11.84 4.40 21.72
CA VAL A 84 -10.81 3.54 21.12
C VAL A 84 -10.29 2.53 22.15
N ALA A 85 -10.05 2.95 23.38
CA ALA A 85 -9.60 2.07 24.46
C ALA A 85 -10.65 0.98 24.76
N ASP A 86 -11.93 1.36 24.79
CA ASP A 86 -13.06 0.44 24.95
C ASP A 86 -13.09 -0.61 23.84
N SER A 87 -12.85 -0.20 22.58
CA SER A 87 -12.78 -1.13 21.44
C SER A 87 -11.61 -2.11 21.49
N LEU A 88 -10.55 -1.75 22.23
CA LEU A 88 -9.38 -2.59 22.46
C LEU A 88 -9.45 -3.36 23.78
N HIS A 89 -10.53 -3.20 24.55
CA HIS A 89 -10.71 -3.77 25.90
C HIS A 89 -9.56 -3.42 26.87
N ILE A 90 -9.07 -2.18 26.81
CA ILE A 90 -8.03 -1.66 27.71
C ILE A 90 -8.49 -0.34 28.35
N SER A 91 -7.81 0.10 29.42
CA SER A 91 -8.08 1.41 30.00
C SER A 91 -7.56 2.55 29.11
N GLU A 92 -8.19 3.73 29.19
CA GLU A 92 -7.74 4.93 28.50
C GLU A 92 -6.31 5.33 28.91
N HIS A 93 -5.93 5.08 30.18
CA HIS A 93 -4.57 5.28 30.67
C HIS A 93 -3.58 4.34 29.97
N THR A 94 -3.91 3.05 29.84
CA THR A 94 -3.10 2.07 29.12
C THR A 94 -2.95 2.45 27.65
N LEU A 95 -4.01 2.94 27.00
CA LEU A 95 -3.94 3.43 25.63
C LEU A 95 -2.98 4.62 25.50
N ARG A 96 -3.04 5.60 26.42
CA ARG A 96 -2.09 6.73 26.43
C ARG A 96 -0.65 6.27 26.57
N ASN A 97 -0.38 5.27 27.41
CA ASN A 97 0.97 4.71 27.57
C ASN A 97 1.46 4.04 26.28
N HIS A 98 0.60 3.29 25.59
CA HIS A 98 0.92 2.76 24.25
C HIS A 98 1.19 3.88 23.25
N LEU A 99 0.36 4.92 23.22
CA LEU A 99 0.53 6.05 22.30
C LEU A 99 1.84 6.80 22.55
N ALA A 100 2.26 6.99 23.80
CA ALA A 100 3.55 7.62 24.12
C ALA A 100 4.73 6.82 23.54
N SER A 101 4.75 5.50 23.72
CA SER A 101 5.78 4.62 23.14
C SER A 101 5.75 4.65 21.60
N ILE A 102 4.56 4.63 21.00
CA ILE A 102 4.39 4.70 19.55
C ILE A 102 4.89 6.03 18.99
N TYR A 103 4.58 7.15 19.65
CA TYR A 103 4.99 8.48 19.24
C TYR A 103 6.51 8.60 19.20
N ASP A 104 7.19 8.09 20.23
CA ASP A 104 8.65 8.07 20.30
C ASP A 104 9.26 7.20 19.19
N LYS A 105 8.77 5.96 19.02
CA LYS A 105 9.26 5.03 17.99
C LYS A 105 9.09 5.54 16.55
N LEU A 106 7.96 6.18 16.27
CA LEU A 106 7.66 6.68 14.93
C LEU A 106 8.19 8.11 14.69
N GLY A 107 8.52 8.84 15.77
CA GLY A 107 8.93 10.24 15.70
C GLY A 107 7.78 11.19 15.36
N VAL A 108 6.57 10.87 15.81
CA VAL A 108 5.35 11.70 15.61
C VAL A 108 4.92 12.31 16.93
N ARG A 109 4.29 13.49 16.89
CA ARG A 109 4.04 14.28 18.11
C ARG A 109 2.63 14.14 18.67
N ASN A 110 1.68 13.73 17.85
CA ASN A 110 0.28 13.69 18.22
C ASN A 110 -0.49 12.66 17.39
N ARG A 111 -1.76 12.46 17.76
CA ARG A 111 -2.67 11.52 17.08
C ARG A 111 -2.86 11.83 15.59
N MET A 112 -2.91 13.10 15.20
CA MET A 112 -3.11 13.49 13.80
C MET A 112 -1.87 13.14 12.96
N GLU A 113 -0.68 13.42 13.46
CA GLU A 113 0.57 13.02 12.82
C GLU A 113 0.71 11.50 12.75
N LEU A 114 0.33 10.77 13.81
CA LEU A 114 0.27 9.31 13.80
C LEU A 114 -0.67 8.81 12.69
N TYR A 115 -1.86 9.38 12.58
CA TYR A 115 -2.85 9.02 11.56
C TYR A 115 -2.31 9.23 10.14
N VAL A 116 -1.71 10.41 9.88
CA VAL A 116 -1.09 10.71 8.58
C VAL A 116 0.08 9.79 8.27
N PHE A 117 0.93 9.50 9.27
CA PHE A 117 2.07 8.61 9.12
C PHE A 117 1.62 7.19 8.77
N CYS A 118 0.69 6.63 9.54
CA CYS A 118 0.11 5.31 9.28
C CYS A 118 -0.59 5.25 7.91
N GLY A 119 -1.35 6.28 7.54
CA GLY A 119 -2.03 6.33 6.24
C GLY A 119 -1.08 6.36 5.03
N LYS A 120 0.17 6.82 5.21
CA LYS A 120 1.18 6.85 4.16
C LYS A 120 2.00 5.57 4.06
N PHE A 121 2.31 4.95 5.21
CA PHE A 121 3.35 3.92 5.28
C PHE A 121 2.87 2.55 5.78
N GLN A 122 1.71 2.49 6.45
CA GLN A 122 1.14 1.22 6.92
C GLN A 122 0.42 0.54 5.75
N LYS A 123 0.91 -0.64 5.35
CA LYS A 123 0.21 -1.48 4.37
C LYS A 123 -1.09 -1.96 5.02
N THR A 124 -2.20 -1.38 4.59
CA THR A 124 -3.53 -1.86 4.98
C THR A 124 -3.87 -3.00 4.02
N GLU A 125 -4.00 -4.23 4.53
CA GLU A 125 -4.48 -5.36 3.72
C GLU A 125 -5.97 -5.22 3.36
N ASP A 126 -6.68 -4.29 4.00
CA ASP A 126 -8.07 -3.95 3.73
C ASP A 126 -8.18 -2.72 2.83
N ALA A 127 -8.45 -2.95 1.54
CA ALA A 127 -8.60 -1.91 0.51
C ALA A 127 -9.85 -1.02 0.66
N ASP A 128 -10.69 -1.25 1.67
CA ASP A 128 -12.04 -0.66 1.75
C ASP A 128 -12.18 0.49 2.77
N ASN A 129 -11.10 0.87 3.46
CA ASN A 129 -11.21 1.83 4.58
C ASN A 129 -10.28 3.06 4.47
N HIS A 130 -9.96 3.49 3.25
CA HIS A 130 -9.21 4.73 3.07
C HIS A 130 -10.11 5.93 3.41
N PRO A 131 -9.66 6.88 4.25
CA PRO A 131 -10.43 8.08 4.53
C PRO A 131 -10.61 8.91 3.27
N LYS A 132 -11.86 9.17 2.89
CA LYS A 132 -12.17 10.20 1.89
C LYS A 132 -11.61 11.53 2.41
N ARG A 133 -10.62 12.07 1.71
CA ARG A 133 -10.14 13.44 1.95
C ARG A 133 -11.36 14.36 1.96
N ARG A 134 -11.59 15.08 3.05
CA ARG A 134 -12.59 16.15 3.06
C ARG A 134 -12.15 17.18 2.04
N SER A 135 -12.96 17.35 0.99
CA SER A 135 -12.96 18.56 0.17
C SER A 135 -13.34 19.73 1.06
N THR A 136 -12.40 20.65 1.27
CA THR A 136 -12.73 21.99 1.77
C THR A 136 -13.05 22.85 0.56
N ASP A 137 -14.33 23.25 0.46
CA ASP A 137 -14.77 24.54 -0.09
C ASP A 137 -14.15 25.69 0.73
#